data_AF-A0A1U9V199-F1
#
_entry.id   AF-A0A1U9V199-F1
#
_cell.length_a   1.000
_cell.length_b   1.000
_cell.length_c   1.000
_cell.angle_alpha   90.00
_cell.angle_beta   90.00
_cell.angle_gamma   90.00
#
_symmetry.space_group_name_H-M   'P 1'
#
loop_
_entity.id
_entity.type
_entity.pdbx_description
1 polymer ?
#
loop_
_entity_poly.entity_id
_entity_poly.type
_entity_poly.pdbx_seq_one_letter_code
_entity_poly.pdbx_strand_id
1 'polypeptide(L)'
;MTTLAFFRNVNDLERDICSLDLDIYSKSAIRRLMGPPVETVQRHRLVIDERSGQPIVRSLNARVQAHGQYTDLIGEMSTNSNGLLMYPPALVEGQVLPPETFVSRYNFRIVDRRTGTKVSDFVGSNVRLTFSERTVGPLQRLKLATGTLLCWPIRYTKFVDPGSFRLVDTDIELEPTVLDMTDWYCPARRFVMRQEVRYRNQRQVVDVVEIE
;
A
#
# COMPACT_ATOMS: atom_id res chain seq x y z
N MET A 1 -10.39 -5.97 -6.80
CA MET A 1 -9.30 -5.15 -7.34
C MET A 1 -8.12 -6.07 -7.52
N THR A 2 -7.40 -5.94 -8.63
CA THR A 2 -6.28 -6.84 -8.94
C THR A 2 -5.00 -6.04 -8.91
N THR A 3 -4.05 -6.46 -8.08
CA THR A 3 -2.73 -5.85 -7.97
C THR A 3 -1.70 -6.89 -8.39
N LEU A 4 -0.80 -6.53 -9.29
CA LEU A 4 0.48 -7.20 -9.50
C LEU A 4 1.54 -6.39 -8.75
N ALA A 5 2.39 -7.05 -7.98
CA ALA A 5 3.52 -6.41 -7.32
C ALA A 5 4.78 -7.18 -7.69
N PHE A 6 5.73 -6.50 -8.32
CA PHE A 6 7.02 -7.03 -8.74
C PHE A 6 8.09 -6.48 -7.80
N PHE A 7 9.01 -7.35 -7.38
CA PHE A 7 10.13 -6.96 -6.52
C PHE A 7 11.40 -7.11 -7.32
N ARG A 8 12.12 -6.01 -7.55
CA ARG A 8 13.37 -6.03 -8.31
C ARG A 8 14.51 -5.54 -7.44
N ASN A 9 15.61 -6.31 -7.43
CA ASN A 9 16.88 -5.99 -6.79
C ASN A 9 16.80 -5.72 -5.27
N VAL A 10 17.29 -6.68 -4.50
CA VAL A 10 17.73 -6.45 -3.12
C VAL A 10 19.22 -6.14 -3.17
N ASN A 11 19.61 -4.89 -2.87
CA ASN A 11 21.02 -4.51 -2.71
C ASN A 11 21.30 -4.33 -1.21
N ASP A 12 22.13 -5.20 -0.66
CA ASP A 12 22.72 -5.02 0.67
C ASP A 12 23.79 -3.92 0.60
N LEU A 13 23.48 -2.76 1.17
CA LEU A 13 24.40 -1.62 1.22
C LEU A 13 25.32 -1.71 2.44
N GLU A 14 24.88 -2.34 3.54
CA GLU A 14 25.61 -2.66 4.78
C GLU A 14 24.84 -3.77 5.56
N ARG A 15 25.47 -4.47 6.53
CA ARG A 15 24.82 -5.61 7.25
C ARG A 15 23.46 -5.29 7.88
N ASP A 16 23.20 -4.03 8.22
CA ASP A 16 21.99 -3.57 8.91
C ASP A 16 21.15 -2.57 8.07
N ILE A 17 21.55 -2.32 6.81
CA ILE A 17 20.84 -1.45 5.87
C ILE A 17 20.63 -2.21 4.57
N CYS A 18 19.37 -2.53 4.32
CA CYS A 18 18.94 -3.19 3.09
C CYS A 18 18.18 -2.21 2.20
N SER A 19 18.37 -2.33 0.88
CA SER A 19 17.56 -1.60 -0.10
C SER A 19 16.88 -2.56 -1.07
N LEU A 20 15.63 -2.26 -1.41
CA LEU A 20 14.80 -3.04 -2.32
C LEU A 20 14.04 -2.12 -3.25
N ASP A 21 14.06 -2.38 -4.55
CA ASP A 21 13.14 -1.72 -5.48
C ASP A 21 11.83 -2.54 -5.60
N LEU A 22 10.69 -1.86 -5.46
CA LEU A 22 9.35 -2.44 -5.51
C LEU A 22 8.54 -1.73 -6.60
N ASP A 23 8.18 -2.48 -7.63
CA ASP A 23 7.34 -2.03 -8.74
C ASP A 23 5.92 -2.58 -8.59
N ILE A 24 4.94 -1.73 -8.33
CA ILE A 24 3.54 -2.12 -8.14
C ILE A 24 2.72 -1.71 -9.35
N TYR A 25 2.04 -2.67 -9.95
CA TYR A 25 1.10 -2.47 -11.05
C TYR A 25 -0.29 -2.88 -10.59
N SER A 26 -1.17 -1.92 -10.37
CA SER A 26 -2.53 -2.20 -9.90
C SER A 26 -3.59 -1.78 -10.90
N LYS A 27 -4.69 -2.51 -10.91
CA LYS A 27 -5.87 -2.22 -11.70
C LYS A 27 -7.08 -2.18 -10.77
N SER A 28 -7.56 -0.97 -10.53
CA SER A 28 -8.74 -0.75 -9.70
C SER A 28 -9.99 -1.23 -10.46
N ALA A 29 -10.78 -2.07 -9.82
CA ALA A 29 -12.11 -2.41 -10.32
C ALA A 29 -13.11 -1.46 -9.70
N ILE A 30 -13.07 -0.16 -10.05
CA ILE A 30 -14.09 0.79 -9.58
C ILE A 30 -15.38 0.61 -10.39
N ARG A 31 -15.95 -0.60 -10.31
CA ARG A 31 -17.21 -0.98 -10.97
C ARG A 31 -18.37 -0.06 -10.55
N ARG A 32 -18.29 0.54 -9.35
CA ARG A 32 -19.30 1.48 -8.82
C ARG A 32 -19.32 2.85 -9.51
N LEU A 33 -18.26 3.24 -10.22
CA LEU A 33 -18.23 4.52 -10.97
C LEU A 33 -18.61 4.36 -12.45
N MET A 34 -18.93 3.15 -12.92
CA MET A 34 -19.23 2.83 -14.34
C MET A 34 -18.19 3.33 -15.36
N GLY A 35 -16.98 3.67 -14.91
CA GLY A 35 -15.86 4.07 -15.75
C GLY A 35 -14.87 2.92 -15.99
N PRO A 36 -13.96 3.07 -16.96
CA PRO A 36 -12.85 2.14 -17.12
C PRO A 36 -12.00 2.10 -15.85
N PRO A 37 -11.36 0.96 -15.57
CA PRO A 37 -10.53 0.77 -14.39
C PRO A 37 -9.37 1.76 -14.38
N VAL A 38 -9.04 2.31 -13.20
CA VAL A 38 -7.81 3.09 -13.03
C VAL A 38 -6.65 2.12 -12.93
N GLU A 39 -5.70 2.23 -13.86
CA GLU A 39 -4.45 1.49 -13.85
C GLU A 39 -3.39 2.33 -13.15
N THR A 40 -2.54 1.73 -12.33
CA THR A 40 -1.53 2.48 -11.58
C THR A 40 -0.21 1.74 -11.57
N VAL A 41 0.83 2.44 -11.98
CA VAL A 41 2.22 1.99 -11.91
C VAL A 41 2.91 2.79 -10.81
N GLN A 42 3.53 2.10 -9.87
CA GLN A 42 4.27 2.69 -8.77
C GLN A 42 5.65 2.08 -8.73
N ARG A 43 6.69 2.89 -8.55
CA ARG A 43 8.06 2.42 -8.37
C ARG A 43 8.62 3.00 -7.08
N HIS A 44 8.91 2.13 -6.13
CA HIS A 44 9.40 2.48 -4.81
C HIS A 44 10.83 2.01 -4.66
N ARG A 45 11.68 2.87 -4.11
CA ARG A 45 12.93 2.43 -3.49
C ARG A 45 12.74 2.41 -1.99
N LEU A 46 12.71 1.21 -1.43
CA LEU A 46 12.59 0.99 0.00
C LEU A 46 14.00 0.89 0.60
N VAL A 47 14.23 1.62 1.67
CA VAL A 47 15.41 1.49 2.53
C VAL A 47 14.92 1.00 3.87
N ILE A 48 15.46 -0.12 4.32
CA ILE A 48 15.18 -0.75 5.60
C ILE A 48 16.42 -0.56 6.47
N ASP A 49 16.25 0.12 7.61
CA ASP A 49 17.32 0.38 8.58
C ASP A 49 16.97 -0.32 9.90
N GLU A 50 17.76 -1.30 10.29
CA GLU A 50 17.52 -2.12 11.49
C GLU A 50 18.43 -1.76 12.67
N ARG A 51 19.32 -0.77 12.51
CA ARG A 51 20.38 -0.45 13.48
C ARG A 51 19.86 -0.06 14.88
N SER A 52 18.63 0.43 14.97
CA SER A 52 18.00 0.85 16.23
C SER A 52 17.35 -0.31 17.00
N GLY A 53 17.38 -1.54 16.48
CA GLY A 53 16.65 -2.69 17.01
C GLY A 53 15.16 -2.69 16.66
N GLN A 54 14.65 -1.63 16.03
CA GLN A 54 13.34 -1.60 15.38
C GLN A 54 13.52 -1.21 13.91
N PRO A 55 13.02 -2.02 12.97
CA PRO A 55 13.15 -1.74 11.55
C PRO A 55 12.40 -0.47 11.15
N ILE A 56 13.15 0.50 10.63
CA ILE A 56 12.60 1.72 10.04
C ILE A 56 12.58 1.54 8.54
N VAL A 57 11.41 1.69 7.93
CA VAL A 57 11.25 1.57 6.47
C VAL A 57 11.00 2.94 5.85
N ARG A 58 11.80 3.30 4.87
CA ARG A 58 11.71 4.59 4.16
C ARG A 58 11.53 4.34 2.67
N SER A 59 10.41 4.80 2.12
CA SER A 59 10.18 4.90 0.69
C SER A 59 10.52 6.33 0.27
N LEU A 60 11.63 6.52 -0.46
CA LEU A 60 12.07 7.84 -0.91
C LEU A 60 11.73 8.02 -2.39
N ASN A 61 11.06 9.13 -2.71
CA ASN A 61 10.74 9.58 -4.08
C ASN A 61 10.13 8.48 -4.96
N ALA A 62 9.16 7.75 -4.41
CA ALA A 62 8.45 6.74 -5.16
C ALA A 62 7.65 7.41 -6.27
N ARG A 63 7.82 6.94 -7.51
CA ARG A 63 7.14 7.49 -8.68
C ARG A 63 5.81 6.79 -8.87
N VAL A 64 4.75 7.57 -9.00
CA VAL A 64 3.40 7.05 -9.22
C VAL A 64 2.80 7.65 -10.47
N GLN A 65 2.22 6.79 -11.29
CA GLN A 65 1.45 7.13 -12.48
C GLN A 65 0.15 6.35 -12.42
N ALA A 66 -0.97 7.05 -12.32
CA ALA A 66 -2.30 6.46 -12.37
C ALA A 66 -3.06 6.96 -13.60
N HIS A 67 -3.58 6.04 -14.40
CA HIS A 67 -4.27 6.28 -15.64
C HIS A 67 -5.78 6.10 -15.47
N GLY A 68 -6.50 7.21 -15.49
CA GLY A 68 -7.96 7.23 -15.49
C GLY A 68 -8.56 7.26 -16.89
N GLN A 69 -9.88 7.42 -16.95
CA GLN A 69 -10.59 7.58 -18.22
C GLN A 69 -10.19 8.85 -18.95
N TYR A 70 -10.17 9.98 -18.23
CA TYR A 70 -10.00 11.32 -18.79
C TYR A 70 -8.73 12.01 -18.32
N THR A 71 -8.21 11.62 -17.17
CA THR A 71 -7.05 12.25 -16.54
C THR A 71 -6.02 11.22 -16.12
N ASP A 72 -4.76 11.64 -16.15
CA ASP A 72 -3.66 10.91 -15.53
C ASP A 72 -3.21 11.67 -14.27
N LEU A 73 -2.81 10.92 -13.25
CA LEU A 73 -2.20 11.43 -12.03
C LEU A 73 -0.75 10.99 -12.00
N ILE A 74 0.18 11.94 -12.01
CA ILE A 74 1.62 11.67 -12.17
C ILE A 74 2.40 12.45 -11.12
N GLY A 75 3.27 11.78 -10.37
CA GLY A 75 4.24 12.48 -9.55
C GLY A 75 4.93 11.56 -8.55
N GLU A 76 5.21 12.10 -7.37
CA GLU A 76 6.07 11.44 -6.40
C GLU A 76 5.41 11.35 -5.02
N MET A 77 5.76 10.30 -4.29
CA MET A 77 5.41 10.15 -2.89
C MET A 77 6.64 9.75 -2.06
N SER A 78 6.63 10.14 -0.80
CA SER A 78 7.61 9.68 0.19
C SER A 78 6.88 9.19 1.41
N THR A 79 7.30 8.07 1.98
CA THR A 79 6.72 7.48 3.18
C THR A 79 7.82 7.10 4.15
N ASN A 80 7.70 7.52 5.41
CA ASN A 80 8.51 7.02 6.50
C ASN A 80 7.64 6.15 7.41
N SER A 81 8.14 5.00 7.81
CA SER A 81 7.48 4.06 8.70
C SER A 81 8.40 3.70 9.87
N ASN A 82 7.81 3.53 11.05
CA ASN A 82 8.48 2.95 12.22
C ASN A 82 8.26 1.44 12.36
N GLY A 83 7.67 0.80 11.35
CA GLY A 83 7.35 -0.62 11.33
C GLY A 83 7.68 -1.28 10.00
N LEU A 84 7.56 -2.62 9.99
CA LEU A 84 7.83 -3.42 8.81
C LEU A 84 6.61 -3.37 7.88
N LEU A 85 6.84 -2.95 6.63
CA LEU A 85 5.90 -3.25 5.54
C LEU A 85 5.71 -4.76 5.31
N MET A 86 6.55 -5.60 5.93
CA MET A 86 6.62 -7.04 5.74
C MET A 86 6.38 -7.78 7.05
N TYR A 87 5.71 -8.93 6.97
CA TYR A 87 5.57 -9.80 8.13
C TYR A 87 6.85 -10.60 8.39
N PRO A 88 7.18 -10.89 9.65
CA PRO A 88 8.30 -11.77 9.97
C PRO A 88 8.08 -13.17 9.34
N PRO A 89 9.15 -13.86 8.95
CA PRO A 89 9.05 -15.12 8.21
C PRO A 89 8.43 -16.27 9.04
N ALA A 90 8.50 -16.17 10.37
CA ALA A 90 7.93 -17.13 11.31
C ALA A 90 6.80 -16.48 12.12
N LEU A 91 5.58 -16.53 11.57
CA LEU A 91 4.36 -16.18 12.30
C LEU A 91 3.81 -17.39 13.04
N VAL A 92 3.23 -17.13 14.21
CA VAL A 92 2.55 -18.14 15.03
C VAL A 92 1.09 -17.74 15.23
N GLU A 93 0.20 -18.72 15.30
CA GLU A 93 -1.20 -18.48 15.66
C GLU A 93 -1.31 -17.75 16.99
N GLY A 94 -2.18 -16.74 17.08
CA GLY A 94 -2.38 -15.93 18.27
C GLY A 94 -1.30 -14.89 18.52
N GLN A 95 -0.23 -14.85 17.73
CA GLN A 95 0.79 -13.81 17.83
C GLN A 95 0.17 -12.43 17.61
N VAL A 96 0.55 -11.49 18.48
CA VAL A 96 0.19 -10.08 18.36
C VAL A 96 1.43 -9.31 17.93
N LEU A 97 1.35 -8.68 16.76
CA LEU A 97 2.41 -7.82 16.24
C LEU A 97 2.14 -6.38 16.68
N PRO A 98 3.18 -5.59 16.95
CA PRO A 98 3.03 -4.23 17.45
C PRO A 98 2.31 -3.33 16.43
N PRO A 99 1.72 -2.21 16.90
CA PRO A 99 1.16 -1.19 16.03
C PRO A 99 2.26 -0.53 15.20
N GLU A 100 1.86 0.04 14.06
CA GLU A 100 2.78 0.72 13.13
C GLU A 100 2.21 2.07 12.70
N THR A 101 3.09 3.00 12.37
CA THR A 101 2.72 4.32 11.90
C THR A 101 3.53 4.69 10.67
N PHE A 102 2.82 5.14 9.64
CA PHE A 102 3.36 5.59 8.38
C PHE A 102 3.03 7.08 8.23
N VAL A 103 4.02 7.88 7.88
CA VAL A 103 3.83 9.29 7.55
C VAL A 103 4.25 9.52 6.12
N SER A 104 3.31 9.96 5.30
CA SER A 104 3.48 10.13 3.86
C SER A 104 3.30 11.58 3.42
N ARG A 105 3.96 11.89 2.31
CA ARG A 105 3.80 13.12 1.55
C ARG A 105 3.59 12.77 0.09
N TYR A 106 2.74 13.53 -0.59
CA TYR A 106 2.34 13.33 -1.96
C TYR A 106 2.48 14.63 -2.73
N ASN A 107 3.07 14.55 -3.91
CA ASN A 107 3.12 15.66 -4.86
C ASN A 107 2.80 15.11 -6.25
N PHE A 108 1.54 15.26 -6.65
CA PHE A 108 1.04 14.76 -7.91
C PHE A 108 0.51 15.90 -8.78
N ARG A 109 0.63 15.72 -10.09
CA ARG A 109 0.00 16.53 -11.12
C ARG A 109 -1.13 15.73 -11.73
N ILE A 110 -2.29 16.37 -11.89
CA ILE A 110 -3.41 15.83 -12.65
C ILE A 110 -3.35 16.46 -14.03
N VAL A 111 -3.27 15.65 -15.07
CA VAL A 111 -3.18 16.08 -16.47
C VAL A 111 -4.35 15.53 -17.26
N ASP A 112 -4.84 16.29 -18.23
CA ASP A 112 -5.79 15.79 -19.23
C ASP A 112 -5.09 14.75 -20.09
N ARG A 113 -5.68 13.56 -20.21
CA ARG A 113 -5.04 12.43 -20.88
C ARG A 113 -4.96 12.62 -22.40
N ARG A 114 -5.87 13.39 -23.00
CA ARG A 114 -5.93 13.61 -24.45
C ARG A 114 -4.96 14.70 -24.88
N THR A 115 -4.85 15.77 -24.11
CA THR A 115 -4.03 16.94 -24.48
C THR A 115 -2.69 17.01 -23.75
N GLY A 116 -2.51 16.28 -22.66
CA GLY A 116 -1.35 16.38 -21.77
C GLY A 116 -1.31 17.67 -20.95
N THR A 117 -2.36 18.50 -21.03
CA THR A 117 -2.41 19.79 -20.33
C THR A 117 -2.59 19.55 -18.85
N LYS A 118 -1.84 20.27 -18.01
CA LYS A 118 -2.06 20.27 -16.57
C LYS A 118 -3.47 20.79 -16.26
N VAL A 119 -4.25 19.98 -15.56
CA VAL A 119 -5.57 20.33 -15.02
C VAL A 119 -5.41 20.89 -13.61
N SER A 120 -4.60 20.24 -12.78
CA SER A 120 -4.45 20.58 -11.36
C SER A 120 -3.17 19.99 -10.76
N ASP A 121 -2.79 20.47 -9.58
CA ASP A 121 -1.94 19.71 -8.66
C ASP A 121 -2.80 19.00 -7.61
N PHE A 122 -2.27 17.92 -7.04
CA PHE A 122 -2.79 17.22 -5.89
C PHE A 122 -1.64 17.00 -4.91
N VAL A 123 -1.63 17.80 -3.84
CA VAL A 123 -0.56 17.83 -2.87
C VAL A 123 -1.11 17.41 -1.51
N GLY A 124 -0.48 16.41 -0.91
CA GLY A 124 -0.83 15.90 0.40
C GLY A 124 0.39 15.96 1.32
N SER A 125 0.22 16.49 2.53
CA SER A 125 1.29 16.55 3.52
C SER A 125 0.82 16.03 4.87
N ASN A 126 1.74 15.39 5.60
CA ASN A 126 1.49 14.78 6.91
C ASN A 126 0.35 13.74 6.91
N VAL A 127 0.16 13.02 5.80
CA VAL A 127 -0.81 11.95 5.72
C VAL A 127 -0.34 10.82 6.62
N ARG A 128 -1.09 10.50 7.66
CA ARG A 128 -0.70 9.52 8.67
C ARG A 128 -1.57 8.29 8.57
N LEU A 129 -0.94 7.13 8.47
CA LEU A 129 -1.61 5.84 8.59
C LEU A 129 -1.15 5.21 9.90
N THR A 130 -2.07 4.80 10.74
CA THR A 130 -1.76 4.07 11.97
C THR A 130 -2.44 2.71 11.91
N PHE A 131 -1.66 1.65 12.05
CA PHE A 131 -2.18 0.30 12.20
C PHE A 131 -2.22 -0.01 13.70
N SER A 132 -3.34 -0.56 14.17
CA SER A 132 -3.43 -1.11 15.52
C SER A 132 -2.47 -2.30 15.69
N GLU A 133 -2.45 -2.86 16.89
CA GLU A 133 -1.94 -4.22 17.08
C GLU A 133 -2.59 -5.17 16.04
N ARG A 134 -1.76 -6.08 15.51
CA ARG A 134 -2.16 -7.01 14.45
C ARG A 134 -2.17 -8.41 15.00
N THR A 135 -3.32 -9.06 14.98
CA THR A 135 -3.49 -10.41 15.54
C THR A 135 -3.46 -11.45 14.43
N VAL A 136 -2.57 -12.43 14.57
CA VAL A 136 -2.45 -13.59 13.68
C VAL A 136 -3.52 -14.62 14.05
N GLY A 137 -4.46 -14.90 13.15
CA GLY A 137 -5.44 -15.98 13.32
C GLY A 137 -4.88 -17.36 12.95
N PRO A 138 -5.72 -18.41 12.94
CA PRO A 138 -5.30 -19.76 12.53
C PRO A 138 -5.02 -19.84 11.02
N LEU A 139 -4.07 -20.70 10.62
CA LEU A 139 -3.78 -21.01 9.21
C LEU A 139 -5.04 -21.49 8.50
N GLN A 140 -5.31 -20.90 7.34
CA GLN A 140 -6.50 -21.19 6.56
C GLN A 140 -6.17 -21.36 5.09
N ARG A 141 -6.95 -22.21 4.41
CA ARG A 141 -6.85 -22.34 2.95
C ARG A 141 -7.55 -21.16 2.30
N LEU A 142 -6.80 -20.38 1.53
CA LEU A 142 -7.29 -19.26 0.76
C LEU A 142 -7.32 -19.61 -0.72
N LYS A 143 -8.50 -19.48 -1.34
CA LYS A 143 -8.66 -19.61 -2.80
C LYS A 143 -8.39 -18.26 -3.47
N LEU A 144 -7.37 -18.23 -4.31
CA LEU A 144 -6.95 -17.10 -5.14
C LEU A 144 -7.16 -17.43 -6.62
N ALA A 145 -7.03 -16.44 -7.50
CA ALA A 145 -7.05 -16.67 -8.95
C ALA A 145 -5.88 -17.55 -9.42
N THR A 146 -4.75 -17.49 -8.71
CA THR A 146 -3.52 -18.25 -9.00
C THR A 146 -3.49 -19.66 -8.39
N GLY A 147 -4.54 -20.05 -7.65
CA GLY A 147 -4.62 -21.34 -6.97
C GLY A 147 -4.98 -21.21 -5.49
N THR A 148 -4.82 -22.31 -4.75
CA THR A 148 -5.11 -22.35 -3.31
C THR A 148 -3.80 -22.32 -2.52
N LEU A 149 -3.71 -21.40 -1.55
CA LEU A 149 -2.57 -21.29 -0.64
C LEU A 149 -3.02 -21.47 0.82
N LEU A 150 -2.11 -21.90 1.68
CA LEU A 150 -2.31 -21.88 3.12
C LEU A 150 -1.75 -20.54 3.66
N CYS A 151 -2.59 -19.75 4.31
CA CYS A 151 -2.27 -18.38 4.68
C CYS A 151 -2.76 -18.05 6.09
N TRP A 152 -2.01 -17.19 6.77
CA TRP A 152 -2.35 -16.58 8.04
C TRP A 152 -3.28 -15.38 7.80
N PRO A 153 -4.51 -15.36 8.34
CA PRO A 153 -5.33 -14.16 8.37
C PRO A 153 -4.87 -13.26 9.51
N ILE A 154 -4.43 -12.05 9.19
CA ILE A 154 -3.89 -11.09 10.15
C ILE A 154 -4.85 -9.90 10.22
N ARG A 155 -5.43 -9.68 11.39
CA ARG A 155 -6.51 -8.70 11.60
C ARG A 155 -6.04 -7.51 12.40
N TYR A 156 -6.48 -6.32 11.98
CA TYR A 156 -6.15 -5.06 12.61
C TYR A 156 -7.09 -3.96 12.13
N THR A 157 -7.05 -2.80 12.80
CA THR A 157 -7.69 -1.58 12.30
C THR A 157 -6.63 -0.65 11.71
N LYS A 158 -6.99 0.01 10.62
CA LYS A 158 -6.18 1.04 9.98
C LYS A 158 -6.89 2.38 10.14
N PHE A 159 -6.27 3.27 10.89
CA PHE A 159 -6.66 4.67 10.95
C PHE A 159 -5.92 5.45 9.86
N VAL A 160 -6.67 6.26 9.12
CA VAL A 160 -6.17 7.12 8.05
C VAL A 160 -6.49 8.55 8.43
N ASP A 161 -5.45 9.29 8.79
CA ASP A 161 -5.50 10.74 8.94
C ASP A 161 -5.02 11.34 7.61
N PRO A 162 -5.90 12.00 6.87
CA PRO A 162 -5.58 12.58 5.58
C PRO A 162 -4.57 13.74 5.68
N GLY A 163 -4.38 14.35 6.85
CA GLY A 163 -3.53 15.52 7.00
C GLY A 163 -4.03 16.68 6.13
N SER A 164 -3.11 17.47 5.58
CA SER A 164 -3.45 18.60 4.72
C SER A 164 -3.46 18.17 3.26
N PHE A 165 -4.60 18.31 2.58
CA PHE A 165 -4.71 18.12 1.14
C PHE A 165 -5.01 19.44 0.43
N ARG A 166 -4.38 19.62 -0.73
CA ARG A 166 -4.70 20.71 -1.65
C ARG A 166 -4.95 20.14 -3.04
N LEU A 167 -6.07 20.56 -3.63
CA LEU A 167 -6.41 20.31 -5.01
C LEU A 167 -6.61 21.66 -5.70
N VAL A 168 -5.92 21.87 -6.80
CA VAL A 168 -5.80 23.20 -7.44
C VAL A 168 -5.23 24.18 -6.40
N ASP A 169 -6.02 25.17 -5.99
CA ASP A 169 -5.68 26.20 -5.00
C ASP A 169 -6.65 26.15 -3.80
N THR A 170 -7.36 25.04 -3.62
CA THR A 170 -8.30 24.86 -2.50
C THR A 170 -7.79 23.80 -1.56
N ASP A 171 -7.67 24.14 -0.28
CA ASP A 171 -7.41 23.18 0.77
C ASP A 171 -8.67 22.33 0.96
N ILE A 172 -8.51 21.01 0.86
CA ILE A 172 -9.59 20.03 1.04
C ILE A 172 -9.47 19.47 2.45
N GLU A 173 -10.53 19.67 3.23
CA GLU A 173 -10.69 18.96 4.49
C GLU A 173 -11.30 17.57 4.21
N LEU A 174 -10.53 16.53 4.51
CA LEU A 174 -10.99 15.16 4.44
C LEU A 174 -11.15 14.64 5.86
N GLU A 175 -12.23 13.90 6.12
CA GLU A 175 -12.44 13.30 7.43
C GLU A 175 -11.50 12.10 7.64
N PRO A 176 -10.89 11.98 8.84
CA PRO A 176 -10.18 10.78 9.21
C PRO A 176 -11.06 9.54 9.14
N THR A 177 -10.48 8.43 8.72
CA THR A 177 -11.23 7.20 8.44
C THR A 177 -10.62 6.01 9.18
N VAL A 178 -11.46 5.17 9.78
CA VAL A 178 -11.08 3.88 10.35
C VAL A 178 -11.55 2.75 9.43
N LEU A 179 -10.65 1.82 9.12
CA LEU A 179 -10.89 0.67 8.26
C LEU A 179 -10.59 -0.61 9.03
N ASP A 180 -11.44 -1.63 8.89
CA ASP A 180 -11.10 -2.97 9.38
C ASP A 180 -10.36 -3.72 8.27
N MET A 181 -9.19 -4.24 8.62
CA MET A 181 -8.27 -4.86 7.68
C MET A 181 -8.13 -6.35 7.96
N THR A 182 -7.98 -7.14 6.91
CA THR A 182 -7.48 -8.51 7.00
C THR A 182 -6.47 -8.77 5.91
N ASP A 183 -5.22 -8.96 6.31
CA ASP A 183 -4.14 -9.36 5.44
C ASP A 183 -4.02 -10.88 5.45
N TRP A 184 -3.98 -11.48 4.27
CA TRP A 184 -3.76 -12.91 4.10
C TRP A 184 -2.31 -13.17 3.71
N TYR A 185 -1.46 -13.29 4.73
CA TYR A 185 -0.05 -13.60 4.54
C TYR A 185 0.14 -15.09 4.26
N CYS A 186 0.74 -15.43 3.13
CA CYS A 186 0.95 -16.81 2.72
C CYS A 186 2.44 -17.17 2.84
N PRO A 187 2.85 -18.00 3.83
CA PRO A 187 4.27 -18.30 4.07
C PRO A 187 5.01 -18.86 2.84
N ALA A 188 4.33 -19.66 2.01
CA ALA A 188 4.90 -20.21 0.78
C ALA A 188 5.32 -19.14 -0.25
N ARG A 189 4.74 -17.95 -0.17
CA ARG A 189 5.08 -16.78 -1.00
C ARG A 189 5.83 -15.69 -0.23
N ARG A 190 5.95 -15.83 1.09
CA ARG A 190 6.47 -14.81 2.01
C ARG A 190 5.84 -13.42 1.80
N PHE A 191 4.56 -13.40 1.40
CA PHE A 191 3.87 -12.18 0.99
C PHE A 191 2.39 -12.20 1.35
N VAL A 192 1.80 -11.01 1.45
CA VAL A 192 0.34 -10.84 1.59
C VAL A 192 -0.30 -11.02 0.22
N MET A 193 -1.02 -12.12 0.03
CA MET A 193 -1.61 -12.45 -1.27
C MET A 193 -3.02 -11.88 -1.46
N ARG A 194 -3.70 -11.53 -0.36
CA ARG A 194 -5.00 -10.85 -0.37
C ARG A 194 -5.06 -9.86 0.77
N GLN A 195 -5.60 -8.68 0.50
CA GLN A 195 -6.00 -7.73 1.52
C GLN A 195 -7.51 -7.53 1.42
N GLU A 196 -8.19 -7.70 2.54
CA GLU A 196 -9.60 -7.36 2.66
C GLU A 196 -9.76 -6.09 3.48
N VAL A 197 -10.59 -5.18 2.97
CA VAL A 197 -10.89 -3.91 3.62
C VAL A 197 -12.38 -3.86 3.86
N ARG A 198 -12.78 -3.60 5.11
CA ARG A 198 -14.18 -3.30 5.44
C ARG A 198 -14.26 -1.87 5.92
N TYR A 199 -15.22 -1.15 5.36
CA TYR A 199 -15.52 0.21 5.74
C TYR A 199 -17.03 0.41 5.65
N ARG A 200 -17.66 0.73 6.79
CA ARG A 200 -19.12 0.77 6.90
C ARG A 200 -19.71 -0.55 6.36
N ASN A 201 -20.73 -0.49 5.50
CA ASN A 201 -21.35 -1.67 4.88
C ASN A 201 -20.68 -2.11 3.57
N GLN A 202 -19.44 -1.69 3.33
CA GLN A 202 -18.70 -2.01 2.10
C GLN A 202 -17.51 -2.91 2.39
N ARG A 203 -17.31 -3.90 1.53
CA ARG A 203 -16.12 -4.77 1.51
C ARG A 203 -15.39 -4.59 0.19
N GLN A 204 -14.09 -4.39 0.27
CA GLN A 204 -13.18 -4.41 -0.87
C GLN A 204 -12.16 -5.51 -0.68
N VAL A 205 -11.75 -6.10 -1.80
CA VAL A 205 -10.74 -7.16 -1.84
C VAL A 205 -9.71 -6.79 -2.89
N VAL A 206 -8.45 -6.82 -2.47
CA VAL A 206 -7.27 -6.65 -3.32
C VAL A 206 -6.55 -7.98 -3.36
N ASP A 207 -6.42 -8.55 -4.55
CA ASP A 207 -5.68 -9.80 -4.76
C ASP A 207 -4.35 -9.53 -5.45
N VAL A 208 -3.29 -10.15 -4.94
CA VAL A 208 -2.02 -10.28 -5.62
C VAL A 208 -2.10 -11.46 -6.58
N VAL A 209 -1.92 -11.19 -7.87
CA VAL A 209 -2.02 -12.23 -8.91
C VAL A 209 -0.67 -12.66 -9.46
N GLU A 210 0.39 -11.90 -9.21
CA GLU A 210 1.74 -12.23 -9.66
C GLU A 210 2.76 -11.54 -8.75
N ILE A 211 3.88 -12.25 -8.56
CA ILE A 211 5.08 -11.80 -7.87
C ILE A 211 6.25 -12.35 -8.70
N GLU A 212 7.12 -11.46 -9.19
CA GLU A 212 8.40 -11.80 -9.82
C GLU A 212 9.55 -11.14 -9.06
#